data_AF-A0AAD5DZ83-F1
#
_entry.id   AF-A0AAD5DZ83-F1
#
_cell.length_a   1.000
_cell.length_b   1.000
_cell.length_c   1.000
_cell.angle_alpha   90.00
_cell.angle_beta   90.00
_cell.angle_gamma   90.00
#
_symmetry.space_group_name_H-M   'P 1'
#
loop_
_entity.id
_entity.type
_entity.pdbx_description
1 polymer ?
#
loop_
_entity_poly.entity_id
_entity_poly.type
_entity_poly.pdbx_seq_one_letter_code
_entity_poly.pdbx_strand_id
1 'polypeptide(L)'
;MCNHMLAAKLRSGRAEQGAWWPGAAAPVYLCTWENVAAQRAGSQPPIPDGQPVAIKIMSLPKQATNLKPFEEMTARHQFRAAGIYLERQLRIEVNILGALHHQYPQGSCGARVVHPLGIVRWGGEWHEAAEQRQQGGWQPLYGFCMPYYELGAQGELLESAAVHTLLIKDTPTHAHPNTVGSLATLLRTVCIGNADPGVVSRLLSYRNLSNELVTLARELRKIHTIPCGGKGLQLQDLTANNLLKLNSVGTWLWGSSRARNQQFDPKADLYSLCYCFADMWMVAEGAPMLPSDTVVTMDLDADRGLQFMRTLMVECLKLEHNGSRIVRRTQRHTPVAWLGAWAILLGFRDYKELKHWKEDGLPCLRPSEEQMLPAFELWAHVVALAAEVPAELTAEQACSPACAELVGSMTEMLGSLVSLSHLDDAGPQQDANLAWLAANFMAQDHPLVAAMRAQGAVGVGTPAAITPMYDGETGWGDVMQFAKRAVAPSGLPRPKAVAAAAAAPAAVAAAPVPKEDTREQMMRALVEMAQVCSRERCDSTCF
;
A
#
# COMPACT_ATOMS: atom_id res chain seq x y z
N MET A 1 -17.43 -17.28 28.09
CA MET A 1 -16.87 -18.65 28.08
C MET A 1 -17.34 -19.39 26.83
N CYS A 2 -16.57 -19.32 25.73
CA CYS A 2 -16.83 -20.00 24.44
C CYS A 2 -15.61 -20.84 24.01
N ASN A 3 -14.82 -21.31 25.00
CA ASN A 3 -13.38 -21.54 24.81
C ASN A 3 -13.01 -22.97 24.41
N HIS A 4 -13.79 -23.97 24.83
CA HIS A 4 -13.45 -25.37 24.55
C HIS A 4 -13.93 -25.85 23.18
N MET A 5 -15.09 -25.38 22.69
CA MET A 5 -15.66 -25.79 21.40
C MET A 5 -15.01 -25.10 20.19
N LEU A 6 -14.73 -23.80 20.26
CA LEU A 6 -14.05 -23.09 19.16
C LEU A 6 -12.63 -23.65 18.95
N ALA A 7 -11.92 -23.86 20.06
CA ALA A 7 -10.65 -24.56 20.03
C ALA A 7 -10.85 -25.99 19.49
N ALA A 8 -11.88 -26.76 19.90
CA ALA A 8 -12.12 -28.12 19.38
C ALA A 8 -12.48 -28.17 17.89
N LYS A 9 -13.10 -27.14 17.32
CA LYS A 9 -13.44 -27.05 15.88
C LYS A 9 -12.32 -26.55 15.00
N LEU A 10 -11.52 -25.60 15.47
CA LEU A 10 -10.21 -25.29 14.86
C LEU A 10 -9.31 -26.56 14.87
N ARG A 11 -9.53 -27.47 15.83
CA ARG A 11 -8.80 -28.75 16.00
C ARG A 11 -9.33 -29.94 15.19
N SER A 12 -10.62 -30.00 14.84
CA SER A 12 -11.23 -31.22 14.26
C SER A 12 -11.07 -31.37 12.75
N GLY A 13 -10.24 -30.54 12.10
CA GLY A 13 -10.03 -30.60 10.64
C GLY A 13 -11.28 -30.28 9.80
N ARG A 14 -12.38 -29.79 10.41
CA ARG A 14 -13.50 -29.17 9.65
C ARG A 14 -13.22 -27.71 9.31
N ALA A 15 -12.09 -27.17 9.75
CA ALA A 15 -11.33 -26.21 8.96
C ALA A 15 -10.49 -27.04 7.97
N GLU A 16 -11.10 -27.49 6.88
CA GLU A 16 -10.40 -28.28 5.83
C GLU A 16 -9.40 -27.45 5.02
N GLN A 17 -9.18 -26.19 5.38
CA GLN A 17 -8.31 -25.27 4.67
C GLN A 17 -7.37 -24.65 5.70
N GLY A 18 -6.09 -24.50 5.35
CA GLY A 18 -5.08 -23.87 6.19
C GLY A 18 -5.49 -22.45 6.65
N ALA A 19 -4.60 -21.75 7.36
CA ALA A 19 -4.84 -20.35 7.66
C ALA A 19 -5.21 -19.62 6.36
N TRP A 20 -6.39 -18.99 6.33
CA TRP A 20 -6.84 -18.16 5.22
C TRP A 20 -5.84 -17.03 4.97
N TRP A 21 -5.26 -16.52 6.06
CA TRP A 21 -4.16 -15.58 6.04
C TRP A 21 -3.02 -16.08 6.92
N PRO A 22 -1.88 -16.52 6.39
CA PRO A 22 -0.75 -17.02 7.19
C PRO A 22 0.14 -15.88 7.71
N GLY A 23 -0.46 -14.82 8.24
CA GLY A 23 0.26 -13.64 8.73
C GLY A 23 1.31 -14.00 9.80
N ALA A 24 2.53 -13.47 9.67
CA ALA A 24 3.68 -13.84 10.52
C ALA A 24 3.49 -13.57 12.02
N ALA A 25 2.64 -12.60 12.37
CA ALA A 25 2.34 -12.22 13.75
C ALA A 25 0.95 -12.67 14.23
N ALA A 26 0.02 -12.94 13.31
CA ALA A 26 -1.33 -13.37 13.63
C ALA A 26 -1.99 -14.01 12.40
N PRO A 27 -2.18 -15.33 12.36
CA PRO A 27 -2.95 -15.98 11.31
C PRO A 27 -4.44 -15.64 11.43
N VAL A 28 -5.12 -15.60 10.28
CA VAL A 28 -6.57 -15.48 10.19
C VAL A 28 -7.16 -16.77 9.64
N TYR A 29 -8.23 -17.23 10.27
CA TYR A 29 -8.97 -18.43 9.89
C TYR A 29 -10.38 -18.07 9.47
N LEU A 30 -10.89 -18.72 8.42
CA LEU A 30 -12.31 -18.68 8.08
C LEU A 30 -13.04 -19.79 8.82
N CYS A 31 -14.21 -19.48 9.36
CA CYS A 31 -15.05 -20.47 10.00
C CYS A 31 -16.51 -20.06 10.01
N THR A 32 -17.36 -21.04 10.25
CA THR A 32 -18.78 -20.83 10.53
C THR A 32 -18.98 -20.66 12.03
N TRP A 33 -19.61 -19.56 12.44
CA TRP A 33 -19.86 -19.28 13.86
C TRP A 33 -20.94 -20.19 14.43
N GLU A 34 -20.70 -20.71 15.64
CA GLU A 34 -21.70 -21.44 16.41
C GLU A 34 -21.60 -21.07 17.89
N ASN A 35 -22.72 -20.59 18.45
CA ASN A 35 -22.88 -20.24 19.84
C ASN A 35 -23.07 -21.51 20.68
N VAL A 36 -22.48 -21.51 21.87
CA VAL A 36 -22.65 -22.59 22.83
C VAL A 36 -23.98 -22.46 23.59
N ALA A 37 -24.56 -23.58 24.02
CA ALA A 37 -25.87 -23.60 24.69
C ALA A 37 -25.96 -22.64 25.91
N ALA A 38 -24.86 -22.43 26.63
CA ALA A 38 -24.80 -21.49 27.76
C ALA A 38 -25.00 -20.01 27.37
N GLN A 39 -24.72 -19.62 26.12
CA GLN A 39 -24.96 -18.26 25.61
C GLN A 39 -26.41 -18.04 25.17
N ARG A 40 -27.17 -19.11 24.90
CA ARG A 40 -28.58 -19.02 24.47
C ARG A 40 -29.54 -18.69 25.62
N ALA A 41 -29.07 -18.75 26.87
CA ALA A 41 -29.92 -18.73 28.07
C ALA A 41 -30.20 -17.34 28.68
N GLY A 42 -29.93 -16.21 28.00
CA GLY A 42 -30.21 -14.90 28.61
C GLY A 42 -30.03 -13.64 27.78
N SER A 43 -29.57 -13.72 26.53
CA SER A 43 -29.45 -12.59 25.60
C SER A 43 -29.40 -13.10 24.16
N GLN A 44 -29.78 -12.28 23.18
CA GLN A 44 -29.49 -12.61 21.78
C GLN A 44 -27.97 -12.79 21.62
N PRO A 45 -27.50 -13.89 20.98
CA PRO A 45 -26.09 -14.05 20.72
C PRO A 45 -25.60 -12.92 19.81
N PRO A 46 -24.43 -12.32 20.08
CA PRO A 46 -23.92 -11.17 19.31
C PRO A 46 -23.61 -11.53 17.84
N ILE A 47 -23.45 -12.82 17.53
CA ILE A 47 -23.24 -13.34 16.18
C ILE A 47 -24.19 -14.54 15.98
N PRO A 48 -25.09 -14.51 14.97
CA PRO A 48 -25.93 -15.64 14.60
C PRO A 48 -25.18 -16.96 14.37
N ASP A 49 -25.81 -18.08 14.74
CA ASP A 49 -25.33 -19.42 14.36
C ASP A 49 -25.34 -19.58 12.83
N GLY A 50 -24.33 -20.26 12.29
CA GLY A 50 -24.20 -20.48 10.85
C GLY A 50 -23.58 -19.31 10.09
N GLN A 51 -23.34 -18.16 10.73
CA GLN A 51 -22.76 -17.00 10.05
C GLN A 51 -21.27 -17.24 9.72
N PRO A 52 -20.83 -17.01 8.46
CA PRO A 52 -19.41 -16.99 8.12
C PRO A 52 -18.70 -15.83 8.82
N VAL A 53 -17.59 -16.14 9.48
CA VAL A 53 -16.73 -15.15 10.15
C VAL A 53 -15.27 -15.46 9.89
N ALA A 54 -14.44 -14.42 10.00
CA ALA A 54 -13.00 -14.58 10.06
C ALA A 54 -12.53 -14.44 11.51
N ILE A 55 -11.52 -15.20 11.92
CA ILE A 55 -10.96 -15.17 13.27
C ILE A 55 -9.46 -14.92 13.18
N LYS A 56 -9.03 -13.77 13.68
CA LYS A 56 -7.61 -13.45 13.84
C LYS A 56 -7.13 -13.99 15.18
N ILE A 57 -6.13 -14.87 15.16
CA ILE A 57 -5.51 -15.45 16.36
C ILE A 57 -4.12 -14.84 16.54
N MET A 58 -3.81 -14.40 17.76
CA MET A 58 -2.50 -13.87 18.11
C MET A 58 -1.47 -15.00 18.14
N SER A 59 -0.30 -14.78 17.51
CA SER A 59 0.81 -15.74 17.54
C SER A 59 2.03 -15.19 18.26
N LEU A 60 2.83 -16.10 18.83
CA LEU A 60 4.18 -15.75 19.25
C LEU A 60 5.02 -15.50 18.00
N PRO A 61 5.84 -14.44 17.98
CA PRO A 61 6.71 -14.23 16.84
C PRO A 61 7.81 -15.29 16.81
N LYS A 62 8.33 -15.54 15.62
CA LYS A 62 9.47 -16.44 15.46
C LYS A 62 10.81 -15.82 15.92
N GLN A 63 10.95 -14.49 15.95
CA GLN A 63 12.28 -13.84 16.09
C GLN A 63 12.35 -12.60 17.00
N ALA A 64 11.23 -12.08 17.50
CA ALA A 64 11.19 -10.74 18.13
C ALA A 64 10.90 -10.74 19.64
N THR A 65 10.92 -11.90 20.30
CA THR A 65 10.75 -12.02 21.74
C THR A 65 11.78 -12.99 22.33
N ASN A 66 12.22 -12.74 23.56
CA ASN A 66 12.94 -13.74 24.37
C ASN A 66 12.05 -14.94 24.77
N LEU A 67 10.85 -15.05 24.19
CA LEU A 67 9.91 -16.15 24.36
C LEU A 67 10.17 -17.17 23.26
N LYS A 68 10.33 -18.42 23.67
CA LYS A 68 10.44 -19.55 22.75
C LYS A 68 9.10 -19.84 22.08
N PRO A 69 9.08 -20.45 20.87
CA PRO A 69 7.89 -21.13 20.35
C PRO A 69 7.30 -22.07 21.39
N PHE A 70 5.97 -22.28 21.36
CA PHE A 70 5.31 -23.14 22.35
C PHE A 70 5.92 -24.54 22.35
N GLU A 71 6.18 -25.10 21.19
CA GLU A 71 6.76 -26.42 20.96
C GLU A 71 8.12 -26.61 21.65
N GLU A 72 8.86 -25.52 21.89
CA GLU A 72 10.18 -25.51 22.53
C GLU A 72 10.15 -25.16 24.02
N MET A 73 8.97 -24.89 24.59
CA MET A 73 8.82 -24.59 26.01
C MET A 73 8.94 -25.86 26.85
N THR A 74 9.82 -25.81 27.84
CA THR A 74 10.10 -26.95 28.73
C THR A 74 9.54 -26.75 30.13
N ALA A 75 8.99 -25.57 30.44
CA ALA A 75 8.51 -25.24 31.78
C ALA A 75 7.19 -24.47 31.77
N ARG A 76 6.33 -24.75 32.75
CA ARG A 76 5.02 -24.12 32.94
C ARG A 76 5.07 -22.59 33.04
N HIS A 77 6.13 -22.02 33.61
CA HIS A 77 6.26 -20.56 33.72
C HIS A 77 6.49 -19.90 32.35
N GLN A 78 7.20 -20.54 31.43
CA GLN A 78 7.40 -20.07 30.04
C GLN A 78 6.06 -20.04 29.31
N PHE A 79 5.28 -21.12 29.44
CA PHE A 79 3.93 -21.23 28.90
C PHE A 79 3.00 -20.12 29.43
N ARG A 80 2.98 -19.90 30.75
CA ARG A 80 2.18 -18.82 31.36
C ARG A 80 2.62 -17.44 30.87
N ALA A 81 3.93 -17.18 30.80
CA ALA A 81 4.45 -15.91 30.32
C ALA A 81 4.05 -15.64 28.86
N ALA A 82 4.10 -16.66 28.00
CA ALA A 82 3.62 -16.58 26.63
C ALA A 82 2.11 -16.34 26.54
N GLY A 83 1.30 -17.02 27.37
CA GLY A 83 -0.14 -16.77 27.45
C GLY A 83 -0.48 -15.33 27.84
N ILE A 84 0.17 -14.79 28.88
CA ILE A 84 0.03 -13.40 29.32
C ILE A 84 0.44 -12.43 28.20
N TYR A 85 1.53 -12.74 27.49
CA TYR A 85 1.98 -11.95 26.36
C TYR A 85 0.91 -11.87 25.26
N LEU A 86 0.36 -13.01 24.83
CA LEU A 86 -0.68 -13.05 23.79
C LEU A 86 -1.97 -12.35 24.21
N GLU A 87 -2.41 -12.55 25.46
CA GLU A 87 -3.59 -11.85 26.00
C GLU A 87 -3.39 -10.34 26.02
N ARG A 88 -2.18 -9.87 26.39
CA ARG A 88 -1.83 -8.45 26.36
C ARG A 88 -1.89 -7.89 24.94
N GLN A 89 -1.37 -8.61 23.95
CA GLN A 89 -1.43 -8.18 22.54
C GLN A 89 -2.87 -8.08 22.05
N LEU A 90 -3.69 -9.10 22.33
CA LEU A 90 -5.12 -9.07 22.02
C LEU A 90 -5.81 -7.86 22.65
N ARG A 91 -5.55 -7.59 23.94
CA ARG A 91 -6.17 -6.47 24.64
C ARG A 91 -5.79 -5.13 24.03
N ILE A 92 -4.51 -4.94 23.68
CA ILE A 92 -4.05 -3.71 23.04
C ILE A 92 -4.79 -3.51 21.71
N GLU A 93 -4.81 -4.54 20.86
CA GLU A 93 -5.42 -4.45 19.54
C GLU A 93 -6.93 -4.23 19.61
N VAL A 94 -7.66 -4.98 20.43
CA VAL A 94 -9.11 -4.79 20.61
C VAL A 94 -9.44 -3.41 21.20
N ASN A 95 -8.61 -2.88 22.10
CA ASN A 95 -8.81 -1.53 22.63
C ASN A 95 -8.58 -0.46 21.56
N ILE A 96 -7.58 -0.62 20.69
CA ILE A 96 -7.36 0.27 19.56
C ILE A 96 -8.56 0.23 18.61
N LEU A 97 -9.00 -0.97 18.22
CA LEU A 97 -10.17 -1.15 17.36
C LEU A 97 -11.43 -0.53 18.00
N GLY A 98 -11.64 -0.77 19.30
CA GLY A 98 -12.72 -0.14 20.05
C GLY A 98 -12.65 1.39 20.05
N ALA A 99 -11.44 1.96 20.17
CA ALA A 99 -11.23 3.40 20.09
C ALA A 99 -11.51 3.95 18.68
N LEU A 100 -11.15 3.25 17.61
CA LEU A 100 -11.40 3.68 16.23
C LEU A 100 -12.90 3.71 15.91
N HIS A 101 -13.64 2.74 16.45
CA HIS A 101 -15.09 2.63 16.27
C HIS A 101 -15.91 3.46 17.27
N HIS A 102 -15.26 4.12 18.22
CA HIS A 102 -15.92 5.03 19.15
C HIS A 102 -16.51 6.24 18.40
N GLN A 103 -17.66 6.73 18.85
CA GLN A 103 -18.28 7.94 18.31
C GLN A 103 -17.71 9.18 19.00
N TYR A 104 -16.76 9.84 18.35
CA TYR A 104 -16.25 11.14 18.80
C TYR A 104 -17.14 12.28 18.30
N PRO A 105 -17.03 13.51 18.86
CA PRO A 105 -17.75 14.68 18.34
C PRO A 105 -17.49 14.95 16.85
N GLN A 106 -16.30 14.59 16.36
CA GLN A 106 -15.89 14.73 14.96
C GLN A 106 -16.33 13.53 14.07
N GLY A 107 -17.00 12.52 14.63
CA GLY A 107 -17.37 11.26 13.99
C GLY A 107 -16.50 10.08 14.43
N SER A 108 -16.76 8.89 13.87
CA SER A 108 -15.88 7.72 14.02
C SER A 108 -14.82 7.68 12.92
N CYS A 109 -13.68 7.04 13.21
CA CYS A 109 -12.58 6.80 12.24
C CYS A 109 -12.42 5.33 11.85
N GLY A 110 -13.27 4.45 12.39
CA GLY A 110 -13.23 3.01 12.15
C GLY A 110 -14.04 2.55 10.94
N ALA A 111 -14.67 3.43 10.15
CA ALA A 111 -15.58 3.02 9.08
C ALA A 111 -14.91 2.13 8.00
N ARG A 112 -13.59 2.28 7.82
CA ARG A 112 -12.75 1.46 6.95
C ARG A 112 -11.74 0.61 7.71
N VAL A 113 -11.99 0.32 8.98
CA VAL A 113 -11.19 -0.60 9.80
C VAL A 113 -12.08 -1.75 10.24
N VAL A 114 -11.53 -2.96 10.28
CA VAL A 114 -12.25 -4.13 10.80
C VAL A 114 -12.91 -3.84 12.15
N HIS A 115 -14.18 -4.21 12.30
CA HIS A 115 -14.91 -4.15 13.56
C HIS A 115 -14.96 -5.54 14.22
N PRO A 116 -14.38 -5.74 15.41
CA PRO A 116 -14.49 -7.00 16.12
C PRO A 116 -15.95 -7.33 16.48
N LEU A 117 -16.42 -8.51 16.08
CA LEU A 117 -17.73 -9.03 16.44
C LEU A 117 -17.72 -9.77 17.79
N GLY A 118 -16.56 -10.27 18.20
CA GLY A 118 -16.40 -11.04 19.42
C GLY A 118 -14.94 -11.33 19.75
N ILE A 119 -14.68 -11.76 20.98
CA ILE A 119 -13.33 -12.05 21.47
C ILE A 119 -13.19 -13.55 21.77
N VAL A 120 -12.09 -14.14 21.31
CA VAL A 120 -11.68 -15.51 21.60
C VAL A 120 -10.61 -15.49 22.69
N ARG A 121 -10.84 -16.20 23.81
CA ARG A 121 -9.87 -16.27 24.92
C ARG A 121 -9.82 -17.66 25.53
N TRP A 122 -8.83 -18.47 25.20
CA TRP A 122 -8.59 -19.74 25.86
C TRP A 122 -7.17 -19.76 26.40
N GLY A 123 -7.03 -19.94 27.72
CA GLY A 123 -5.73 -19.90 28.40
C GLY A 123 -4.81 -21.08 28.13
N GLY A 124 -5.26 -22.05 27.33
CA GLY A 124 -4.55 -23.30 27.13
C GLY A 124 -4.54 -24.18 28.38
N GLU A 125 -3.86 -25.32 28.29
CA GLU A 125 -3.61 -26.23 29.40
C GLU A 125 -2.14 -26.67 29.35
N TRP A 126 -1.43 -26.65 30.47
CA TRP A 126 -0.05 -27.12 30.50
C TRP A 126 -0.04 -28.62 30.81
N HIS A 127 0.58 -29.41 29.94
CA HIS A 127 0.88 -30.82 30.21
C HIS A 127 2.36 -30.97 30.52
N GLU A 128 2.70 -31.71 31.58
CA GLU A 128 4.10 -31.94 31.97
C GLU A 128 4.82 -32.87 30.99
N ALA A 129 4.13 -33.91 30.49
CA ALA A 129 4.67 -34.85 29.52
C ALA A 129 4.75 -34.24 28.11
N ALA A 130 5.90 -34.40 27.45
CA ALA A 130 6.13 -33.87 26.11
C ALA A 130 5.23 -34.54 25.07
N GLU A 131 4.95 -35.85 25.20
CA GLU A 131 4.05 -36.55 24.27
C GLU A 131 2.62 -36.02 24.37
N GLN A 132 2.16 -35.67 25.58
CA GLN A 132 0.82 -35.08 25.77
C GLN A 132 0.72 -33.68 25.14
N ARG A 133 1.81 -32.91 25.15
CA ARG A 133 1.89 -31.64 24.41
C ARG A 133 1.86 -31.85 22.89
N GLN A 134 2.26 -33.00 22.37
CA GLN A 134 2.16 -33.30 20.93
C GLN A 134 0.78 -33.86 20.52
N GLN A 135 0.01 -34.40 21.47
CA GLN A 135 -1.23 -35.17 21.20
C GLN A 135 -2.53 -34.35 21.22
N GLY A 136 -2.52 -33.06 21.52
CA GLY A 136 -3.75 -32.26 21.55
C GLY A 136 -3.54 -30.76 21.70
N GLY A 137 -4.60 -29.96 21.56
CA GLY A 137 -4.50 -28.51 21.76
C GLY A 137 -4.31 -28.18 23.23
N TRP A 138 -3.10 -27.74 23.56
CA TRP A 138 -2.66 -27.30 24.88
C TRP A 138 -2.26 -25.80 24.88
N GLN A 139 -1.98 -25.24 23.70
CA GLN A 139 -1.52 -23.86 23.52
C GLN A 139 -2.63 -22.83 23.81
N PRO A 140 -2.35 -21.68 24.42
CA PRO A 140 -3.34 -20.63 24.59
C PRO A 140 -3.79 -20.06 23.23
N LEU A 141 -5.08 -19.79 23.08
CA LEU A 141 -5.66 -19.13 21.91
C LEU A 141 -6.30 -17.81 22.32
N TYR A 142 -5.69 -16.71 21.91
CA TYR A 142 -6.20 -15.35 22.12
C TYR A 142 -6.42 -14.72 20.76
N GLY A 143 -7.60 -14.18 20.51
CA GLY A 143 -7.94 -13.61 19.21
C GLY A 143 -9.28 -12.86 19.24
N PHE A 144 -9.73 -12.41 18.08
CA PHE A 144 -11.05 -11.83 17.91
C PHE A 144 -11.68 -12.28 16.59
N CYS A 145 -12.99 -12.30 16.59
CA CYS A 145 -13.83 -12.61 15.44
C CYS A 145 -14.19 -11.31 14.73
N MET A 146 -14.28 -11.36 13.40
CA MET A 146 -14.61 -10.23 12.55
C MET A 146 -15.51 -10.70 11.39
N PRO A 147 -16.18 -9.77 10.69
CA PRO A 147 -16.96 -10.11 9.51
C PRO A 147 -16.12 -10.89 8.49
N TYR A 148 -16.75 -11.80 7.78
CA TYR A 148 -16.14 -12.42 6.61
C TYR A 148 -16.13 -11.42 5.44
N TYR A 149 -14.96 -11.22 4.85
CA TYR A 149 -14.77 -10.38 3.66
C TYR A 149 -14.67 -11.30 2.46
N GLU A 150 -15.78 -11.43 1.73
CA GLU A 150 -15.96 -12.45 0.69
C GLU A 150 -14.89 -12.42 -0.41
N LEU A 151 -14.40 -11.23 -0.77
CA LEU A 151 -13.39 -11.08 -1.81
C LEU A 151 -11.96 -11.22 -1.28
N GLY A 152 -11.78 -11.37 0.03
CA GLY A 152 -10.47 -11.51 0.66
C GLY A 152 -9.55 -10.32 0.54
N ALA A 153 -8.24 -10.57 0.62
CA ALA A 153 -7.23 -9.53 0.58
C ALA A 153 -7.07 -8.97 -0.83
N GLN A 154 -6.80 -7.67 -0.93
CA GLN A 154 -6.60 -7.02 -2.22
C GLN A 154 -5.41 -7.61 -2.99
N GLY A 155 -4.33 -8.01 -2.32
CA GLY A 155 -3.20 -8.70 -2.96
C GLY A 155 -3.65 -9.95 -3.72
N GLU A 156 -4.34 -10.87 -3.05
CA GLU A 156 -4.84 -12.13 -3.64
C GLU A 156 -5.78 -11.88 -4.84
N LEU A 157 -6.64 -10.86 -4.76
CA LEU A 157 -7.51 -10.47 -5.88
C LEU A 157 -6.72 -9.96 -7.08
N LEU A 158 -5.67 -9.17 -6.84
CA LEU A 158 -4.84 -8.60 -7.90
C LEU A 158 -3.96 -9.67 -8.57
N GLU A 159 -3.42 -10.62 -7.80
CA GLU A 159 -2.72 -11.79 -8.35
C GLU A 159 -3.63 -12.59 -9.29
N SER A 160 -4.85 -12.89 -8.84
CA SER A 160 -5.85 -13.61 -9.65
C SER A 160 -6.19 -12.87 -10.95
N ALA A 161 -6.39 -11.56 -10.88
CA ALA A 161 -6.64 -10.72 -12.06
C ALA A 161 -5.43 -10.69 -13.03
N ALA A 162 -4.21 -10.68 -12.50
CA ALA A 162 -2.99 -10.73 -13.29
C ALA A 162 -2.86 -12.07 -14.04
N VAL A 163 -3.09 -13.20 -13.35
CA VAL A 163 -2.99 -14.57 -13.87
C VAL A 163 -4.07 -14.90 -14.91
N HIS A 164 -5.32 -14.47 -14.72
CA HIS A 164 -6.42 -14.72 -15.67
C HIS A 164 -6.11 -14.18 -17.08
N THR A 165 -5.18 -13.24 -17.20
CA THR A 165 -4.77 -12.65 -18.49
C THR A 165 -3.76 -13.54 -19.24
N LEU A 166 -2.89 -14.26 -18.53
CA LEU A 166 -1.89 -15.17 -19.14
C LEU A 166 -2.59 -16.35 -19.84
N LEU A 167 -3.65 -16.88 -19.23
CA LEU A 167 -4.38 -18.03 -19.75
C LEU A 167 -5.25 -17.73 -20.98
N ILE A 168 -5.62 -16.48 -21.22
CA ILE A 168 -6.44 -16.09 -22.38
C ILE A 168 -5.58 -15.91 -23.65
N LYS A 169 -4.25 -15.80 -23.53
CA LYS A 169 -3.37 -15.49 -24.67
C LYS A 169 -2.49 -16.64 -25.18
N ASP A 170 -2.28 -17.71 -24.41
CA ASP A 170 -1.43 -18.83 -24.84
C ASP A 170 -2.21 -20.11 -25.18
N THR A 171 -2.57 -20.24 -26.46
CA THR A 171 -2.46 -21.50 -27.21
C THR A 171 -1.94 -21.12 -28.61
N PRO A 172 -0.85 -21.73 -29.13
CA PRO A 172 -0.59 -23.18 -29.08
C PRO A 172 0.89 -23.64 -28.86
N THR A 173 1.02 -24.90 -28.41
CA THR A 173 2.08 -25.90 -28.67
C THR A 173 3.56 -25.47 -28.79
N HIS A 174 4.33 -25.67 -27.71
CA HIS A 174 5.57 -26.48 -27.62
C HIS A 174 6.39 -26.04 -26.39
N ALA A 175 6.12 -26.63 -25.23
CA ALA A 175 6.95 -26.44 -24.04
C ALA A 175 7.71 -27.73 -23.72
N HIS A 176 9.04 -27.60 -23.61
CA HIS A 176 9.98 -28.67 -23.26
C HIS A 176 9.68 -29.22 -21.86
N PRO A 177 9.69 -30.55 -21.66
CA PRO A 177 9.51 -31.16 -20.36
C PRO A 177 10.84 -31.12 -19.62
N ASN A 178 10.91 -30.34 -18.53
CA ASN A 178 11.68 -30.62 -17.29
C ASN A 178 11.93 -29.33 -16.49
N THR A 179 10.86 -28.66 -16.07
CA THR A 179 10.77 -27.85 -14.84
C THR A 179 9.30 -27.53 -14.52
N VAL A 180 8.46 -28.56 -14.41
CA VAL A 180 7.05 -28.41 -14.01
C VAL A 180 6.82 -29.13 -12.69
N GLY A 181 7.10 -28.40 -11.62
CA GLY A 181 6.95 -28.86 -10.24
C GLY A 181 6.65 -27.70 -9.30
N SER A 182 5.72 -26.79 -9.64
CA SER A 182 4.95 -25.95 -8.69
C SER A 182 3.85 -25.11 -9.36
N LEU A 183 4.00 -24.79 -10.66
CA LEU A 183 3.14 -23.83 -11.38
C LEU A 183 1.67 -24.29 -11.55
N ALA A 184 1.41 -25.60 -11.62
CA ALA A 184 0.08 -26.17 -11.85
C ALA A 184 -0.71 -26.51 -10.57
N THR A 185 -0.12 -26.31 -9.37
CA THR A 185 -0.76 -26.68 -8.09
C THR A 185 -1.33 -25.48 -7.34
N LEU A 186 -0.81 -24.26 -7.55
CA LEU A 186 -1.39 -23.01 -6.99
C LEU A 186 -2.49 -22.42 -7.90
N LEU A 187 -2.35 -22.56 -9.23
CA LEU A 187 -3.45 -22.36 -10.19
C LEU A 187 -4.72 -23.16 -9.83
N ARG A 188 -4.62 -24.20 -8.98
CA ARG A 188 -5.73 -25.07 -8.56
C ARG A 188 -6.52 -24.62 -7.33
N THR A 189 -6.04 -23.70 -6.49
CA THR A 189 -6.83 -23.28 -5.32
C THR A 189 -7.55 -21.95 -5.55
N VAL A 190 -6.99 -21.05 -6.37
CA VAL A 190 -7.50 -19.67 -6.57
C VAL A 190 -8.56 -19.56 -7.69
N CYS A 191 -8.72 -20.60 -8.52
CA CYS A 191 -10.00 -20.82 -9.23
C CYS A 191 -11.20 -21.03 -8.29
N ILE A 192 -11.04 -20.91 -6.97
CA ILE A 192 -12.07 -21.11 -5.95
C ILE A 192 -12.06 -19.87 -5.02
N GLY A 193 -12.99 -18.92 -5.11
CA GLY A 193 -14.15 -18.87 -5.99
C GLY A 193 -14.90 -17.54 -5.94
N ASN A 194 -15.50 -17.20 -7.09
CA ASN A 194 -16.59 -16.24 -7.31
C ASN A 194 -16.30 -14.73 -7.39
N ALA A 195 -15.07 -14.27 -7.68
CA ALA A 195 -14.95 -12.90 -8.17
C ALA A 195 -15.45 -12.83 -9.63
N ASP A 196 -16.73 -12.49 -9.79
CA ASP A 196 -17.35 -12.18 -11.09
C ASP A 196 -16.41 -11.28 -11.92
N PRO A 197 -16.13 -11.57 -13.21
CA PRO A 197 -15.33 -10.69 -14.07
C PRO A 197 -15.80 -9.22 -14.03
N GLY A 198 -17.10 -8.99 -13.82
CA GLY A 198 -17.67 -7.68 -13.54
C GLY A 198 -17.15 -7.03 -12.24
N VAL A 199 -16.92 -7.80 -11.18
CA VAL A 199 -16.29 -7.33 -9.92
C VAL A 199 -14.84 -6.92 -10.16
N VAL A 200 -14.05 -7.72 -10.88
CA VAL A 200 -12.64 -7.38 -11.20
C VAL A 200 -12.57 -6.14 -12.09
N SER A 201 -13.41 -6.06 -13.13
CA SER A 201 -13.51 -4.89 -14.00
C SER A 201 -13.92 -3.64 -13.23
N ARG A 202 -14.91 -3.75 -12.32
CA ARG A 202 -15.28 -2.66 -11.42
C ARG A 202 -14.11 -2.27 -10.52
N LEU A 203 -13.46 -3.22 -9.84
CA LEU A 203 -12.36 -2.96 -8.91
C LEU A 203 -11.21 -2.22 -9.57
N LEU A 204 -10.84 -2.63 -10.79
CA LEU A 204 -9.72 -2.05 -11.52
C LEU A 204 -10.08 -0.75 -12.25
N SER A 205 -11.37 -0.47 -12.46
CA SER A 205 -11.79 0.78 -13.12
C SER A 205 -11.19 2.00 -12.43
N TYR A 206 -10.71 2.96 -13.23
CA TYR A 206 -10.12 4.19 -12.71
C TYR A 206 -11.08 4.95 -11.78
N ARG A 207 -12.40 4.87 -12.04
CA ARG A 207 -13.42 5.49 -11.18
C ARG A 207 -13.41 4.90 -9.78
N ASN A 208 -13.33 3.58 -9.66
CA ASN A 208 -13.28 2.95 -8.34
C ASN A 208 -11.91 3.12 -7.68
N LEU A 209 -10.82 2.99 -8.45
CA LEU A 209 -9.48 3.15 -7.94
C LEU A 209 -9.26 4.57 -7.36
N SER A 210 -9.62 5.61 -8.10
CA SER A 210 -9.50 7.00 -7.62
C SER A 210 -10.39 7.31 -6.41
N ASN A 211 -11.67 6.90 -6.44
CA ASN A 211 -12.60 7.11 -5.31
C ASN A 211 -12.19 6.35 -4.05
N GLU A 212 -11.67 5.14 -4.22
CA GLU A 212 -11.20 4.32 -3.11
C GLU A 212 -9.95 4.94 -2.48
N LEU A 213 -9.00 5.42 -3.29
CA LEU A 213 -7.81 6.12 -2.79
C LEU A 213 -8.20 7.34 -1.96
N VAL A 214 -9.12 8.17 -2.46
CA VAL A 214 -9.66 9.33 -1.73
C VAL A 214 -10.31 8.90 -0.42
N THR A 215 -11.16 7.88 -0.46
CA THR A 215 -11.90 7.41 0.72
C THR A 215 -10.94 6.91 1.79
N LEU A 216 -9.97 6.07 1.41
CA LEU A 216 -8.97 5.54 2.33
C LEU A 216 -8.05 6.65 2.85
N ALA A 217 -7.64 7.61 2.02
CA ALA A 217 -6.84 8.76 2.47
C ALA A 217 -7.60 9.64 3.49
N ARG A 218 -8.91 9.86 3.30
CA ARG A 218 -9.77 10.59 4.26
C ARG A 218 -9.87 9.86 5.59
N GLU A 219 -10.10 8.55 5.56
CA GLU A 219 -10.15 7.75 6.78
C GLU A 219 -8.80 7.73 7.49
N LEU A 220 -7.71 7.66 6.73
CA LEU A 220 -6.36 7.69 7.29
C LEU A 220 -6.13 9.01 8.05
N ARG A 221 -6.48 10.14 7.43
CA ARG A 221 -6.43 11.46 8.07
C ARG A 221 -7.26 11.48 9.35
N LYS A 222 -8.46 10.89 9.37
CA LYS A 222 -9.28 10.80 10.60
C LYS A 222 -8.57 9.99 11.68
N ILE A 223 -7.98 8.84 11.35
CA ILE A 223 -7.23 8.01 12.31
C ILE A 223 -6.04 8.78 12.90
N HIS A 224 -5.36 9.59 12.09
CA HIS A 224 -4.22 10.41 12.55
C HIS A 224 -4.62 11.65 13.35
N THR A 225 -5.83 12.18 13.16
CA THR A 225 -6.24 13.48 13.74
C THR A 225 -7.24 13.35 14.89
N ILE A 226 -8.07 12.31 14.89
CA ILE A 226 -9.03 12.07 15.98
C ILE A 226 -8.25 11.54 17.20
N PRO A 227 -8.35 12.19 18.37
CA PRO A 227 -7.55 11.86 19.54
C PRO A 227 -8.02 10.56 20.19
N CYS A 228 -7.65 9.43 19.60
CA CYS A 228 -7.85 8.11 20.15
C CYS A 228 -6.80 7.84 21.25
N GLY A 229 -6.97 8.44 22.43
CA GLY A 229 -6.04 8.30 23.56
C GLY A 229 -4.96 9.39 23.68
N GLY A 230 -5.23 10.59 23.16
CA GLY A 230 -4.41 11.80 23.37
C GLY A 230 -3.32 12.07 22.33
N LYS A 231 -3.04 11.12 21.43
CA LYS A 231 -2.23 11.31 20.21
C LYS A 231 -2.90 10.54 19.06
N GLY A 232 -2.78 11.02 17.83
CA GLY A 232 -3.23 10.29 16.64
C GLY A 232 -2.67 8.87 16.59
N LEU A 233 -3.46 7.92 16.07
CA LEU A 233 -3.01 6.53 15.89
C LEU A 233 -2.37 6.37 14.52
N GLN A 234 -1.41 5.47 14.38
CA GLN A 234 -0.81 5.11 13.09
C GLN A 234 -1.10 3.63 12.80
N LEU A 235 -1.25 3.27 11.53
CA LEU A 235 -1.54 1.90 11.11
C LEU A 235 -0.26 1.04 11.08
N GLN A 236 0.87 1.59 10.63
CA GLN A 236 2.24 1.05 10.68
C GLN A 236 2.47 -0.31 9.97
N ASP A 237 1.45 -0.86 9.30
CA ASP A 237 1.51 -2.11 8.53
C ASP A 237 0.50 -2.07 7.38
N LEU A 238 0.45 -0.95 6.66
CA LEU A 238 -0.47 -0.80 5.54
C LEU A 238 0.12 -1.48 4.28
N THR A 239 -0.52 -2.55 3.83
CA THR A 239 -0.14 -3.30 2.62
C THR A 239 -1.39 -3.72 1.86
N ALA A 240 -1.28 -4.06 0.56
CA ALA A 240 -2.41 -4.57 -0.23
C ALA A 240 -3.01 -5.84 0.40
N ASN A 241 -2.16 -6.55 1.12
CA ASN A 241 -2.44 -7.75 1.86
C ASN A 241 -3.27 -7.51 3.14
N ASN A 242 -3.19 -6.32 3.73
CA ASN A 242 -4.03 -5.89 4.86
C ASN A 242 -5.26 -5.08 4.43
N LEU A 243 -5.54 -4.96 3.13
CA LEU A 243 -6.74 -4.33 2.56
C LEU A 243 -7.77 -5.41 2.18
N LEU A 244 -8.72 -5.69 3.07
CA LEU A 244 -9.77 -6.69 2.85
C LEU A 244 -10.92 -6.09 2.02
N LYS A 245 -11.49 -6.86 1.08
CA LYS A 245 -12.53 -6.36 0.17
C LYS A 245 -13.91 -6.96 0.47
N LEU A 246 -14.91 -6.09 0.62
CA LEU A 246 -16.33 -6.44 0.65
C LEU A 246 -17.05 -5.63 -0.43
N ASN A 247 -17.64 -6.28 -1.45
CA ASN A 247 -18.35 -5.59 -2.54
C ASN A 247 -17.54 -4.43 -3.17
N SER A 248 -16.26 -4.65 -3.49
CA SER A 248 -15.26 -3.67 -3.99
C SER A 248 -14.75 -2.62 -3.00
N VAL A 249 -15.34 -2.54 -1.81
CA VAL A 249 -14.93 -1.62 -0.73
C VAL A 249 -13.81 -2.24 0.10
N GLY A 250 -12.72 -1.51 0.26
CA GLY A 250 -11.55 -1.86 1.04
C GLY A 250 -11.74 -1.52 2.51
N THR A 251 -11.39 -2.47 3.37
CA THR A 251 -11.42 -2.36 4.82
C THR A 251 -10.10 -2.85 5.36
N TRP A 252 -9.44 -2.02 6.17
CA TRP A 252 -8.16 -2.34 6.76
C TRP A 252 -8.28 -3.42 7.83
N LEU A 253 -7.58 -4.51 7.62
CA LEU A 253 -7.20 -5.41 8.68
C LEU A 253 -6.09 -4.74 9.49
N TRP A 254 -6.37 -4.45 10.75
CA TRP A 254 -5.33 -3.91 11.63
C TRP A 254 -4.17 -4.93 11.72
N GLY A 255 -2.94 -4.47 11.47
CA GLY A 255 -1.74 -5.29 11.53
C GLY A 255 -1.36 -5.69 12.97
N SER A 256 -0.15 -6.18 13.20
CA SER A 256 0.31 -6.43 14.57
C SER A 256 0.64 -5.11 15.27
N SER A 257 0.12 -4.89 16.49
CA SER A 257 0.38 -3.72 17.36
C SER A 257 1.84 -3.54 17.83
N ARG A 258 2.78 -4.20 17.16
CA ARG A 258 4.19 -4.27 17.52
C ARG A 258 5.05 -3.15 16.98
N ALA A 259 4.60 -2.43 15.98
CA ALA A 259 5.33 -1.27 15.52
C ALA A 259 5.34 -0.25 16.68
N ARG A 260 6.54 0.00 17.19
CA ARG A 260 6.75 0.89 18.33
C ARG A 260 6.68 2.32 17.79
N ASN A 261 5.88 3.16 18.43
CA ASN A 261 5.59 4.57 18.18
C ASN A 261 6.79 5.55 18.07
N GLN A 262 8.03 5.09 17.81
CA GLN A 262 9.22 5.93 17.78
C GLN A 262 9.85 6.09 16.39
N GLN A 263 9.48 5.26 15.39
CA GLN A 263 10.11 5.32 14.05
C GLN A 263 9.15 5.65 12.90
N PHE A 264 7.84 5.64 13.12
CA PHE A 264 6.85 5.88 12.07
C PHE A 264 6.16 7.23 12.30
N ASP A 265 6.03 8.03 11.23
CA ASP A 265 5.24 9.25 11.19
C ASP A 265 3.93 9.00 10.41
N PRO A 266 2.88 9.84 10.56
CA PRO A 266 1.63 9.67 9.80
C PRO A 266 1.84 9.51 8.28
N LYS A 267 2.81 10.25 7.73
CA LYS A 267 3.19 10.20 6.31
C LYS A 267 3.64 8.80 5.86
N ALA A 268 4.08 7.94 6.77
CA ALA A 268 4.41 6.55 6.47
C ALA A 268 3.20 5.71 6.06
N ASP A 269 2.03 5.96 6.67
CA ASP A 269 0.82 5.27 6.28
C ASP A 269 0.34 5.73 4.90
N LEU A 270 0.43 7.04 4.60
CA LEU A 270 0.12 7.58 3.27
C LEU A 270 1.05 7.01 2.19
N TYR A 271 2.35 6.95 2.48
CA TYR A 271 3.34 6.32 1.60
C TYR A 271 2.93 4.89 1.27
N SER A 272 2.62 4.09 2.28
CA SER A 272 2.23 2.71 2.10
C SER A 272 0.90 2.57 1.36
N LEU A 273 -0.05 3.49 1.58
CA LEU A 273 -1.31 3.52 0.85
C LEU A 273 -1.04 3.71 -0.64
N CYS A 274 -0.25 4.71 -1.00
CA CYS A 274 0.08 5.00 -2.40
C CYS A 274 0.88 3.86 -3.05
N TYR A 275 1.74 3.17 -2.29
CA TYR A 275 2.42 1.96 -2.76
C TYR A 275 1.42 0.85 -3.13
N CYS A 276 0.39 0.61 -2.29
CA CYS A 276 -0.66 -0.37 -2.60
C CYS A 276 -1.47 0.00 -3.85
N PHE A 277 -1.70 1.31 -4.06
CA PHE A 277 -2.38 1.81 -5.25
C PHE A 277 -1.51 1.78 -6.50
N ALA A 278 -0.17 1.77 -6.36
CA ALA A 278 0.74 1.52 -7.47
C ALA A 278 0.52 0.11 -8.04
N ASP A 279 0.39 -0.92 -7.20
CA ASP A 279 0.05 -2.28 -7.65
C ASP A 279 -1.29 -2.31 -8.41
N MET A 280 -2.34 -1.70 -7.84
CA MET A 280 -3.66 -1.62 -8.50
C MET A 280 -3.58 -0.93 -9.86
N TRP A 281 -2.87 0.20 -9.93
CA TRP A 281 -2.70 0.97 -11.15
C TRP A 281 -1.95 0.16 -12.21
N MET A 282 -0.86 -0.51 -11.84
CA MET A 282 -0.09 -1.37 -12.73
C MET A 282 -0.91 -2.54 -13.28
N VAL A 283 -1.73 -3.16 -12.44
CA VAL A 283 -2.66 -4.21 -12.88
C VAL A 283 -3.74 -3.64 -13.81
N ALA A 284 -4.30 -2.46 -13.52
CA ALA A 284 -5.24 -1.80 -14.42
C ALA A 284 -4.63 -1.49 -15.80
N GLU A 285 -3.34 -1.15 -15.84
CA GLU A 285 -2.57 -0.90 -17.05
C GLU A 285 -2.12 -2.17 -17.78
N GLY A 286 -2.32 -3.36 -17.20
CA GLY A 286 -2.08 -4.63 -17.89
C GLY A 286 -0.88 -5.44 -17.39
N ALA A 287 -0.27 -5.08 -16.26
CA ALA A 287 0.88 -5.81 -15.72
C ALA A 287 0.59 -7.32 -15.56
N PRO A 288 1.46 -8.22 -16.03
CA PRO A 288 1.18 -9.67 -16.03
C PRO A 288 1.29 -10.32 -14.64
N MET A 289 1.85 -9.61 -13.66
CA MET A 289 2.00 -10.03 -12.27
C MET A 289 1.96 -8.80 -11.37
N LEU A 290 1.79 -9.01 -10.06
CA LEU A 290 1.94 -7.94 -9.08
C LEU A 290 3.40 -7.46 -9.03
N PRO A 291 3.63 -6.14 -9.16
CA PRO A 291 4.95 -5.57 -8.96
C PRO A 291 5.53 -5.88 -7.57
N SER A 292 4.72 -5.83 -6.50
CA SER A 292 5.12 -6.22 -5.14
C SER A 292 5.69 -7.63 -5.04
N ASP A 293 5.09 -8.60 -5.72
CA ASP A 293 5.55 -9.99 -5.72
C ASP A 293 6.88 -10.13 -6.46
N THR A 294 7.11 -9.29 -7.47
CA THR A 294 8.37 -9.23 -8.19
C THR A 294 9.49 -8.73 -7.28
N VAL A 295 9.23 -7.72 -6.46
CA VAL A 295 10.18 -7.21 -5.45
C VAL A 295 10.58 -8.33 -4.48
N VAL A 296 9.61 -9.07 -3.95
CA VAL A 296 9.85 -10.20 -3.04
C VAL A 296 10.63 -11.33 -3.75
N THR A 297 10.23 -11.70 -4.97
CA THR A 297 10.88 -12.76 -5.76
C THR A 297 12.32 -12.41 -6.11
N MET A 298 12.62 -11.13 -6.30
CA MET A 298 13.97 -10.63 -6.59
C MET A 298 14.82 -10.44 -5.33
N ASP A 299 14.27 -10.65 -4.12
CA ASP A 299 14.94 -10.43 -2.84
C ASP A 299 15.57 -9.02 -2.75
N LEU A 300 14.81 -8.00 -3.17
CA LEU A 300 15.24 -6.61 -3.08
C LEU A 300 15.03 -6.08 -1.67
N ASP A 301 16.02 -5.35 -1.15
CA ASP A 301 15.84 -4.50 0.02
C ASP A 301 14.79 -3.40 -0.23
N ALA A 302 14.37 -2.71 0.84
CA ALA A 302 13.29 -1.72 0.76
C ALA A 302 13.59 -0.58 -0.23
N ASP A 303 14.82 -0.06 -0.25
CA ASP A 303 15.21 1.06 -1.11
C ASP A 303 15.21 0.65 -2.60
N ARG A 304 15.78 -0.52 -2.90
CA ARG A 304 15.80 -1.08 -4.25
C ARG A 304 14.39 -1.50 -4.68
N GLY A 305 13.59 -2.04 -3.78
CA GLY A 305 12.18 -2.37 -4.04
C GLY A 305 11.36 -1.13 -4.40
N LEU A 306 11.55 -0.02 -3.67
CA LEU A 306 10.94 1.27 -3.99
C LEU A 306 11.40 1.78 -5.36
N GLN A 307 12.71 1.83 -5.61
CA GLN A 307 13.25 2.29 -6.88
C GLN A 307 12.71 1.45 -8.05
N PHE A 308 12.64 0.13 -7.88
CA PHE A 308 12.08 -0.80 -8.86
C PHE A 308 10.64 -0.42 -9.19
N MET A 309 9.77 -0.26 -8.18
CA MET A 309 8.36 0.10 -8.37
C MET A 309 8.19 1.42 -9.13
N ARG A 310 8.91 2.46 -8.70
CA ARG A 310 8.84 3.79 -9.32
C ARG A 310 9.27 3.74 -10.77
N THR A 311 10.37 3.05 -11.06
CA THR A 311 10.86 2.90 -12.43
C THR A 311 9.90 2.06 -13.25
N LEU A 312 9.35 0.97 -12.71
CA LEU A 312 8.40 0.12 -13.42
C LEU A 312 7.16 0.90 -13.89
N MET A 313 6.60 1.76 -13.03
CA MET A 313 5.49 2.64 -13.40
C MET A 313 5.88 3.61 -14.53
N VAL A 314 7.05 4.25 -14.44
CA VAL A 314 7.50 5.20 -15.47
C VAL A 314 7.86 4.51 -16.78
N GLU A 315 8.46 3.32 -16.76
CA GLU A 315 8.75 2.55 -17.98
C GLU A 315 7.45 2.11 -18.67
N CYS A 316 6.39 1.80 -17.92
CA CYS A 316 5.05 1.57 -18.49
C CYS A 316 4.54 2.81 -19.26
N LEU A 317 4.74 4.01 -18.72
CA LEU A 317 4.35 5.27 -19.38
C LEU A 317 5.25 5.61 -20.59
N LYS A 318 6.56 5.35 -20.49
CA LYS A 318 7.52 5.50 -21.60
C LYS A 318 7.15 4.61 -22.78
N LEU A 319 6.76 3.37 -22.50
CA LEU A 319 6.34 2.43 -23.54
C LEU A 319 5.14 2.98 -24.32
N GLU A 320 4.14 3.55 -23.63
CA GLU A 320 3.00 4.21 -24.27
C GLU A 320 3.42 5.48 -25.02
N HIS A 321 4.29 6.31 -24.44
CA HIS A 321 4.81 7.52 -25.07
C HIS A 321 5.55 7.23 -26.39
N ASN A 322 6.24 6.09 -26.46
CA ASN A 322 6.97 5.64 -27.64
C ASN A 322 6.07 4.92 -28.68
N GLY A 323 4.76 4.93 -28.50
CA GLY A 323 3.79 4.40 -29.46
C GLY A 323 3.59 2.89 -29.40
N SER A 324 4.14 2.20 -28.40
CA SER A 324 3.97 0.75 -28.24
C SER A 324 2.65 0.41 -27.55
N ARG A 325 2.08 -0.72 -27.93
CA ARG A 325 0.77 -1.16 -27.42
C ARG A 325 0.92 -2.04 -26.18
N ILE A 326 0.51 -1.48 -25.04
CA ILE A 326 0.18 -2.28 -23.85
C ILE A 326 -1.29 -2.67 -23.95
N VAL A 327 -1.61 -3.95 -23.72
CA VAL A 327 -3.01 -4.39 -23.59
C VAL A 327 -3.48 -4.08 -22.19
N ARG A 328 -4.19 -2.97 -22.04
CA ARG A 328 -4.77 -2.49 -20.77
C ARG A 328 -5.95 -3.36 -20.37
N ARG A 329 -6.20 -3.47 -19.06
CA ARG A 329 -7.38 -4.15 -18.52
C ARG A 329 -8.59 -3.23 -18.39
N THR A 330 -8.35 -1.92 -18.47
CA THR A 330 -9.36 -0.89 -18.24
C THR A 330 -9.34 0.13 -19.37
N GLN A 331 -10.53 0.61 -19.74
CA GLN A 331 -10.69 1.71 -20.67
C GLN A 331 -10.49 3.03 -19.92
N ARG A 332 -9.65 3.91 -20.47
CA ARG A 332 -9.34 5.22 -19.90
C ARG A 332 -8.75 6.15 -20.97
N HIS A 333 -8.83 7.45 -20.73
CA HIS A 333 -8.04 8.44 -21.47
C HIS A 333 -6.61 8.49 -20.96
N THR A 334 -5.64 8.52 -21.87
CA THR A 334 -4.21 8.47 -21.50
C THR A 334 -3.75 9.55 -20.54
N PRO A 335 -4.08 10.83 -20.76
CA PRO A 335 -3.65 11.89 -19.86
C PRO A 335 -4.21 11.71 -18.44
N VAL A 336 -5.42 11.16 -18.29
CA VAL A 336 -6.06 10.92 -16.98
C VAL A 336 -5.31 9.85 -16.18
N ALA A 337 -4.84 8.79 -16.85
CA ALA A 337 -4.00 7.78 -16.22
C ALA A 337 -2.63 8.28 -15.82
N TRP A 338 -2.01 9.14 -16.66
CA TRP A 338 -0.72 9.76 -16.36
C TRP A 338 -0.79 10.67 -15.14
N LEU A 339 -1.84 11.50 -15.02
CA LEU A 339 -2.08 12.33 -13.83
C LEU A 339 -2.25 11.47 -12.56
N GLY A 340 -2.96 10.35 -12.67
CA GLY A 340 -3.10 9.37 -11.59
C GLY A 340 -1.78 8.74 -11.17
N ALA A 341 -0.99 8.28 -12.15
CA ALA A 341 0.33 7.72 -11.91
C ALA A 341 1.25 8.73 -11.21
N TRP A 342 1.21 9.99 -11.63
CA TRP A 342 1.96 11.08 -10.99
C TRP A 342 1.54 11.27 -9.53
N ALA A 343 0.24 11.38 -9.26
CA ALA A 343 -0.27 11.52 -7.89
C ALA A 343 0.15 10.34 -6.99
N ILE A 344 0.07 9.11 -7.50
CA ILE A 344 0.51 7.91 -6.78
C ILE A 344 2.02 7.96 -6.52
N LEU A 345 2.84 8.23 -7.55
CA LEU A 345 4.30 8.36 -7.42
C LEU A 345 4.73 9.45 -6.43
N LEU A 346 3.97 10.55 -6.30
CA LEU A 346 4.22 11.55 -5.27
C LEU A 346 3.91 11.03 -3.87
N GLY A 347 2.77 10.35 -3.71
CA GLY A 347 2.31 9.89 -2.41
C GLY A 347 3.23 8.86 -1.74
N PHE A 348 3.94 8.02 -2.52
CA PHE A 348 4.98 7.13 -2.01
C PHE A 348 6.41 7.58 -2.35
N ARG A 349 6.65 8.90 -2.38
CA ARG A 349 8.01 9.46 -2.40
C ARG A 349 8.58 9.44 -0.97
N ASP A 350 9.84 9.04 -0.83
CA ASP A 350 10.54 9.00 0.46
C ASP A 350 11.73 9.97 0.50
N TYR A 351 12.28 10.18 1.68
CA TYR A 351 13.51 10.94 1.89
C TYR A 351 14.67 10.26 1.19
N LYS A 352 15.48 11.00 0.41
CA LYS A 352 16.77 10.44 -0.04
C LYS A 352 17.74 10.28 1.13
N GLU A 353 17.90 11.34 1.94
CA GLU A 353 18.73 11.32 3.14
C GLU A 353 18.19 12.29 4.19
N LEU A 354 18.20 11.88 5.47
CA LEU A 354 17.67 12.69 6.57
C LEU A 354 18.44 14.02 6.75
N LYS A 355 19.73 14.05 6.38
CA LYS A 355 20.57 15.25 6.46
C LYS A 355 20.08 16.37 5.54
N HIS A 356 19.54 16.03 4.37
CA HIS A 356 19.16 17.01 3.36
C HIS A 356 18.09 17.99 3.86
N TRP A 357 17.14 17.51 4.67
CA TRP A 357 16.08 18.36 5.21
C TRP A 357 16.40 18.91 6.60
N LYS A 358 17.14 18.17 7.44
CA LYS A 358 17.46 18.61 8.81
C LYS A 358 18.66 19.56 8.87
N GLU A 359 19.63 19.37 7.99
CA GLU A 359 20.93 20.05 8.02
C GLU A 359 21.07 20.99 6.82
N ASP A 360 20.73 20.53 5.61
CA ASP A 360 20.91 21.31 4.38
C ASP A 360 19.72 22.23 4.02
N GLY A 361 18.65 22.21 4.83
CA GLY A 361 17.46 23.06 4.66
C GLY A 361 16.65 22.81 3.38
N LEU A 362 16.86 21.68 2.69
CA LEU A 362 16.12 21.30 1.48
C LEU A 362 14.68 20.88 1.83
N PRO A 363 13.74 21.00 0.87
CA PRO A 363 12.34 20.69 1.14
C PRO A 363 12.13 19.21 1.55
N CYS A 364 11.18 19.01 2.46
CA CYS A 364 10.68 17.69 2.81
C CYS A 364 9.86 17.14 1.63
N LEU A 365 10.42 16.15 0.93
CA LEU A 365 9.81 15.62 -0.30
C LEU A 365 8.67 14.63 -0.06
N ARG A 366 8.50 14.16 1.18
CA ARG A 366 7.40 13.28 1.56
C ARG A 366 6.17 14.12 1.86
N PRO A 367 5.14 14.11 0.98
CA PRO A 367 3.97 14.95 1.18
C PRO A 367 3.14 14.44 2.36
N SER A 368 2.40 15.33 3.00
CA SER A 368 1.42 14.99 4.04
C SER A 368 0.07 14.59 3.45
N GLU A 369 -0.80 13.98 4.26
CA GLU A 369 -2.18 13.68 3.88
C GLU A 369 -2.94 14.96 3.52
N GLU A 370 -2.67 16.06 4.22
CA GLU A 370 -3.28 17.37 3.96
C GLU A 370 -2.91 17.91 2.58
N GLN A 371 -1.68 17.67 2.13
CA GLN A 371 -1.20 18.09 0.80
C GLN A 371 -1.72 17.17 -0.32
N MET A 372 -1.75 15.86 -0.09
CA MET A 372 -2.12 14.90 -1.13
C MET A 372 -3.63 14.70 -1.30
N LEU A 373 -4.42 14.85 -0.23
CA LEU A 373 -5.85 14.59 -0.29
C LEU A 373 -6.56 15.47 -1.36
N PRO A 374 -6.31 16.79 -1.46
CA PRO A 374 -6.87 17.60 -2.55
C PRO A 374 -6.49 17.08 -3.95
N ALA A 375 -5.24 16.63 -4.13
CA ALA A 375 -4.79 16.08 -5.41
C ALA A 375 -5.51 14.77 -5.76
N PHE A 376 -5.77 13.91 -4.77
CA PHE A 376 -6.57 12.69 -4.98
C PHE A 376 -8.03 12.99 -5.28
N GLU A 377 -8.63 13.96 -4.59
CA GLU A 377 -10.01 14.38 -4.82
C GLU A 377 -10.18 14.95 -6.22
N LEU A 378 -9.24 15.80 -6.64
CA LEU A 378 -9.22 16.36 -7.99
C LEU A 378 -9.01 15.27 -9.05
N TRP A 379 -8.16 14.27 -8.78
CA TRP A 379 -8.04 13.12 -9.66
C TRP A 379 -9.34 12.33 -9.81
N ALA A 380 -10.02 12.03 -8.70
CA ALA A 380 -11.30 11.31 -8.73
C ALA A 380 -12.37 12.09 -9.50
N HIS A 381 -12.37 13.42 -9.38
CA HIS A 381 -13.23 14.30 -10.15
C HIS A 381 -12.89 14.27 -11.66
N VAL A 382 -11.61 14.42 -12.03
CA VAL A 382 -11.14 14.29 -13.42
C VAL A 382 -11.54 12.94 -14.03
N VAL A 383 -11.37 11.86 -13.28
CA VAL A 383 -11.76 10.51 -13.72
C VAL A 383 -13.28 10.41 -13.94
N ALA A 384 -14.08 10.98 -13.04
CA ALA A 384 -15.52 10.99 -13.16
C ALA A 384 -15.98 11.76 -14.41
N LEU A 385 -15.44 12.95 -14.64
CA LEU A 385 -15.71 13.74 -15.84
C LEU A 385 -15.28 13.00 -17.11
N ALA A 386 -14.08 12.41 -17.11
CA ALA A 386 -13.54 11.67 -18.25
C ALA A 386 -14.37 10.43 -18.62
N ALA A 387 -15.10 9.83 -17.67
CA ALA A 387 -15.99 8.71 -17.94
C ALA A 387 -17.26 9.09 -18.72
N GLU A 388 -17.64 10.37 -18.70
CA GLU A 388 -18.81 10.90 -19.43
C GLU A 388 -18.47 11.31 -20.87
N VAL A 389 -17.20 11.23 -21.26
CA VAL A 389 -16.71 11.64 -22.57
C VAL A 389 -16.37 10.40 -23.42
N PRO A 390 -16.56 10.43 -24.76
CA PRO A 390 -16.21 9.29 -25.62
C PRO A 390 -14.73 8.93 -25.51
N ALA A 391 -14.42 7.63 -25.48
CA ALA A 391 -13.03 7.16 -25.35
C ALA A 391 -12.12 7.61 -26.52
N GLU A 392 -12.70 7.74 -27.71
CA GLU A 392 -12.05 8.31 -28.88
C GLU A 392 -12.56 9.75 -29.07
N LEU A 393 -11.73 10.72 -28.72
CA LEU A 393 -12.00 12.14 -28.90
C LEU A 393 -11.26 12.65 -30.13
N THR A 394 -11.88 13.60 -30.84
CA THR A 394 -11.13 14.47 -31.77
C THR A 394 -10.64 15.72 -31.03
N ALA A 395 -9.68 16.44 -31.63
CA ALA A 395 -9.19 17.70 -31.08
C ALA A 395 -10.31 18.75 -30.95
N GLU A 396 -11.24 18.79 -31.92
CA GLU A 396 -12.39 19.70 -31.90
C GLU A 396 -13.35 19.38 -30.76
N GLN A 397 -13.62 18.10 -30.52
CA GLN A 397 -14.48 17.66 -29.42
C GLN A 397 -13.86 17.98 -28.06
N ALA A 398 -12.54 17.77 -27.91
CA ALA A 398 -11.82 18.10 -26.68
C ALA A 398 -11.81 19.61 -26.36
N CYS A 399 -11.85 20.46 -27.39
CA CYS A 399 -11.96 21.92 -27.23
C CYS A 399 -13.41 22.42 -27.08
N SER A 400 -14.41 21.53 -27.16
CA SER A 400 -15.82 21.93 -27.07
C SER A 400 -16.22 22.32 -25.64
N PRO A 401 -17.30 23.11 -25.47
CA PRO A 401 -17.84 23.42 -24.15
C PRO A 401 -18.18 22.19 -23.29
N ALA A 402 -18.51 21.06 -23.93
CA ALA A 402 -18.81 19.80 -23.24
C ALA A 402 -17.59 19.19 -22.53
N CYS A 403 -16.36 19.49 -23.00
CA CYS A 403 -15.11 19.03 -22.39
C CYS A 403 -14.43 20.10 -21.53
N ALA A 404 -14.96 21.33 -21.46
CA ALA A 404 -14.30 22.46 -20.83
C ALA A 404 -14.00 22.21 -19.33
N GLU A 405 -14.95 21.63 -18.60
CA GLU A 405 -14.78 21.30 -17.17
C GLU A 405 -13.70 20.24 -16.95
N LEU A 406 -13.67 19.20 -17.79
CA LEU A 406 -12.64 18.14 -17.74
C LEU A 406 -11.25 18.74 -17.99
N VAL A 407 -11.10 19.52 -19.05
CA VAL A 407 -9.81 20.13 -19.43
C VAL A 407 -9.35 21.14 -18.36
N GLY A 408 -10.27 21.92 -17.79
CA GLY A 408 -9.99 22.83 -16.68
C GLY A 408 -9.51 22.09 -15.44
N SER A 409 -10.21 21.04 -15.02
CA SER A 409 -9.84 20.21 -13.86
C SER A 409 -8.51 19.49 -14.06
N MET A 410 -8.22 19.01 -15.28
CA MET A 410 -6.91 18.43 -15.61
C MET A 410 -5.78 19.45 -15.53
N THR A 411 -6.04 20.70 -15.93
CA THR A 411 -5.07 21.80 -15.85
C THR A 411 -4.78 22.20 -14.41
N GLU A 412 -5.82 22.29 -13.59
CA GLU A 412 -5.69 22.50 -12.14
C GLU A 412 -4.90 21.37 -11.48
N MET A 413 -5.17 20.12 -11.87
CA MET A 413 -4.47 18.95 -11.35
C MET A 413 -2.99 18.97 -11.74
N LEU A 414 -2.67 19.28 -13.00
CA LEU A 414 -1.30 19.44 -13.45
C LEU A 414 -0.55 20.49 -12.62
N GLY A 415 -1.14 21.67 -12.41
CA GLY A 415 -0.53 22.73 -11.60
C GLY A 415 -0.26 22.28 -10.16
N SER A 416 -1.23 21.60 -9.54
CA SER A 416 -1.10 21.05 -8.18
C SER A 416 0.02 20.01 -8.09
N LEU A 417 0.10 19.08 -9.04
CA LEU A 417 1.14 18.05 -9.07
C LEU A 417 2.53 18.62 -9.30
N VAL A 418 2.66 19.61 -10.18
CA VAL A 418 3.94 20.33 -10.40
C VAL A 418 4.41 20.98 -9.11
N SER A 419 3.53 21.70 -8.42
CA SER A 419 3.86 22.36 -7.15
C SER A 419 4.29 21.36 -6.08
N LEU A 420 3.60 20.22 -5.95
CA LEU A 420 3.93 19.19 -4.95
C LEU A 420 5.21 18.39 -5.31
N SER A 421 5.64 18.44 -6.57
CA SER A 421 6.78 17.64 -7.03
C SER A 421 8.14 18.22 -6.67
N HIS A 422 8.21 19.49 -6.26
CA HIS A 422 9.48 20.16 -5.93
C HIS A 422 10.53 20.00 -7.05
N LEU A 423 10.11 20.14 -8.32
CA LEU A 423 10.98 19.87 -9.47
C LEU A 423 12.12 20.89 -9.61
N ASP A 424 11.88 22.12 -9.15
CA ASP A 424 12.80 23.26 -9.30
C ASP A 424 13.70 23.47 -8.06
N ASP A 425 13.30 22.98 -6.88
CA ASP A 425 13.92 23.27 -5.59
C ASP A 425 14.40 22.01 -4.83
N ALA A 426 14.15 20.80 -5.34
CA ALA A 426 14.63 19.57 -4.69
C ALA A 426 16.16 19.38 -4.72
N GLY A 427 16.89 20.12 -5.58
CA GLY A 427 18.35 20.03 -5.71
C GLY A 427 18.85 18.59 -5.91
N PRO A 428 19.79 18.07 -5.10
CA PRO A 428 20.29 16.68 -5.22
C PRO A 428 19.19 15.63 -4.96
N GLN A 429 18.08 16.03 -4.36
CA GLN A 429 16.94 15.16 -4.09
C GLN A 429 15.94 15.07 -5.24
N GLN A 430 16.23 15.67 -6.40
CA GLN A 430 15.38 15.58 -7.59
C GLN A 430 15.11 14.11 -7.95
N ASP A 431 13.84 13.82 -8.21
CA ASP A 431 13.39 12.50 -8.60
C ASP A 431 13.32 12.41 -10.14
N ALA A 432 14.19 11.59 -10.72
CA ALA A 432 14.29 11.42 -12.17
C ALA A 432 13.01 10.85 -12.79
N ASN A 433 12.26 10.01 -12.07
CA ASN A 433 11.02 9.42 -12.55
C ASN A 433 9.92 10.50 -12.64
N LEU A 434 9.80 11.35 -11.61
CA LEU A 434 8.85 12.47 -11.61
C LEU A 434 9.26 13.56 -12.60
N ALA A 435 10.55 13.88 -12.71
CA ALA A 435 11.05 14.86 -13.67
C ALA A 435 10.79 14.41 -15.11
N TRP A 436 11.01 13.12 -15.43
CA TRP A 436 10.68 12.59 -16.74
C TRP A 436 9.17 12.66 -17.01
N LEU A 437 8.33 12.29 -16.05
CA LEU A 437 6.88 12.32 -16.20
C LEU A 437 6.36 13.73 -16.48
N ALA A 438 6.84 14.72 -15.71
CA ALA A 438 6.49 16.12 -15.87
C ALA A 438 6.88 16.68 -17.24
N ALA A 439 8.09 16.35 -17.70
CA ALA A 439 8.62 16.76 -19.01
C ALA A 439 7.85 16.20 -20.19
N ASN A 440 7.26 15.02 -20.06
CA ASN A 440 6.61 14.35 -21.18
C ASN A 440 5.08 14.43 -21.14
N PHE A 441 4.47 14.82 -20.02
CA PHE A 441 3.01 14.89 -19.90
C PHE A 441 2.39 15.82 -20.96
N MET A 442 2.85 17.07 -21.03
CA MET A 442 2.33 18.04 -22.01
C MET A 442 2.83 17.81 -23.44
N ALA A 443 3.75 16.86 -23.65
CA ALA A 443 4.27 16.50 -24.97
C ALA A 443 3.45 15.39 -25.65
N GLN A 444 2.48 14.79 -24.96
CA GLN A 444 1.62 13.75 -25.51
C GLN A 444 0.81 14.26 -26.71
N ASP A 445 0.73 13.44 -27.76
CA ASP A 445 -0.18 13.67 -28.89
C ASP A 445 -1.57 13.12 -28.55
N HIS A 446 -2.32 13.85 -27.72
CA HIS A 446 -3.66 13.48 -27.29
C HIS A 446 -4.60 14.69 -27.32
N PRO A 447 -5.85 14.55 -27.82
CA PRO A 447 -6.83 15.65 -27.92
C PRO A 447 -7.01 16.46 -26.64
N LEU A 448 -7.17 15.80 -25.49
CA LEU A 448 -7.28 16.48 -24.19
C LEU A 448 -6.04 17.32 -23.84
N VAL A 449 -4.83 16.85 -24.14
CA VAL A 449 -3.60 17.62 -23.89
C VAL A 449 -3.49 18.80 -24.85
N ALA A 450 -3.89 18.62 -26.11
CA ALA A 450 -3.99 19.73 -27.06
C ALA A 450 -4.97 20.81 -26.58
N ALA A 451 -6.12 20.41 -26.03
CA ALA A 451 -7.10 21.32 -25.43
C ALA A 451 -6.53 22.03 -24.19
N MET A 452 -5.80 21.34 -23.32
CA MET A 452 -5.10 21.97 -22.19
C MET A 452 -4.10 23.04 -22.66
N ARG A 453 -3.29 22.73 -23.70
CA ARG A 453 -2.38 23.72 -24.31
C ARG A 453 -3.14 24.92 -24.88
N ALA A 454 -4.27 24.69 -25.54
CA ALA A 454 -5.11 25.75 -26.08
C ALA A 454 -5.69 26.66 -24.98
N GLN A 455 -5.90 26.14 -23.77
CA GLN A 455 -6.28 26.90 -22.57
C GLN A 455 -5.08 27.54 -21.84
N GLY A 456 -3.87 27.42 -22.37
CA GLY A 456 -2.66 28.04 -21.83
C GLY A 456 -1.88 27.19 -20.84
N ALA A 457 -2.20 25.90 -20.67
CA ALA A 457 -1.38 25.00 -19.85
C ALA A 457 0.00 24.80 -20.49
N VAL A 458 1.06 24.86 -19.67
CA VAL A 458 2.45 24.75 -20.12
C VAL A 458 3.11 23.51 -19.51
N GLY A 459 3.97 22.84 -20.28
CA GLY A 459 4.77 21.71 -19.79
C GLY A 459 5.93 22.16 -18.89
N VAL A 460 6.50 21.22 -18.14
CA VAL A 460 7.62 21.48 -17.22
C VAL A 460 8.86 20.73 -17.68
N GLY A 461 9.96 21.43 -17.96
CA GLY A 461 11.19 20.81 -18.44
C GLY A 461 11.19 20.46 -19.94
N THR A 462 12.25 19.79 -20.38
CA THR A 462 12.45 19.45 -21.81
C THR A 462 11.96 18.03 -22.09
N PRO A 463 10.97 17.84 -22.98
CA PRO A 463 10.49 16.51 -23.35
C PRO A 463 11.59 15.61 -23.89
N ALA A 464 11.49 14.31 -23.62
CA ALA A 464 12.38 13.33 -24.22
C ALA A 464 12.03 13.17 -25.71
N ALA A 465 13.03 12.89 -26.54
CA ALA A 465 12.78 12.53 -27.94
C ALA A 465 12.05 11.18 -28.00
N ILE A 466 10.94 11.13 -28.75
CA ILE A 466 10.25 9.87 -29.05
C ILE A 466 11.24 8.98 -29.78
N THR A 467 11.60 7.86 -29.14
CA THR A 467 12.45 6.84 -29.76
C THR A 467 11.57 5.64 -30.01
N PRO A 468 11.27 5.28 -31.27
CA PRO A 468 10.50 4.07 -31.54
C PRO A 468 11.33 2.87 -31.07
N MET A 469 10.96 2.30 -29.94
CA MET A 469 11.82 1.34 -29.24
C MET A 469 11.45 -0.13 -29.45
N TYR A 470 10.34 -0.50 -30.11
CA TYR A 470 9.86 -1.89 -30.04
C TYR A 470 9.15 -2.40 -31.31
N ASP A 471 9.43 -3.66 -31.68
CA ASP A 471 9.06 -4.31 -32.95
C ASP A 471 8.06 -5.49 -32.82
N GLY A 472 7.24 -5.56 -31.76
CA GLY A 472 5.92 -6.21 -31.86
C GLY A 472 5.46 -7.20 -30.80
N GLU A 473 6.23 -7.51 -29.74
CA GLU A 473 5.70 -8.30 -28.61
C GLU A 473 5.24 -7.40 -27.45
N THR A 474 4.34 -7.92 -26.59
CA THR A 474 3.78 -7.16 -25.47
C THR A 474 4.91 -6.55 -24.63
N GLY A 475 5.11 -5.23 -24.68
CA GLY A 475 6.30 -4.55 -24.15
C GLY A 475 6.51 -4.63 -22.63
N TRP A 476 5.71 -5.41 -21.91
CA TRP A 476 5.91 -5.73 -20.50
C TRP A 476 7.24 -6.41 -20.21
N GLY A 477 7.74 -7.25 -21.14
CA GLY A 477 9.07 -7.85 -21.02
C GLY A 477 10.16 -6.77 -20.91
N ASP A 478 10.07 -5.75 -21.76
CA ASP A 478 11.00 -4.63 -21.77
C ASP A 478 10.85 -3.73 -20.55
N VAL A 479 9.62 -3.33 -20.21
CA VAL A 479 9.30 -2.55 -19.00
C VAL A 479 9.93 -3.20 -17.76
N MET A 480 9.77 -4.51 -17.64
CA MET A 480 10.35 -5.31 -16.56
C MET A 480 11.88 -5.35 -16.63
N GLN A 481 12.48 -5.54 -17.81
CA GLN A 481 13.93 -5.53 -17.95
C GLN A 481 14.55 -4.16 -17.60
N PHE A 482 13.95 -3.05 -18.02
CA PHE A 482 14.45 -1.71 -17.70
C PHE A 482 14.34 -1.43 -16.20
N ALA A 483 13.22 -1.78 -15.56
CA ALA A 483 13.07 -1.67 -14.10
C ALA A 483 14.10 -2.51 -13.35
N LYS A 484 14.35 -3.76 -13.79
CA LYS A 484 15.40 -4.64 -13.22
C LYS A 484 16.80 -4.04 -13.35
N ARG A 485 17.12 -3.43 -14.49
CA ARG A 485 18.42 -2.77 -14.72
C ARG A 485 18.62 -1.57 -13.80
N ALA A 486 17.55 -0.83 -13.48
CA ALA A 486 17.62 0.35 -12.61
C ALA A 486 18.06 -0.01 -11.18
N VAL A 487 17.78 -1.25 -10.75
CA VAL A 487 18.08 -1.74 -9.41
C VAL A 487 19.17 -2.80 -9.39
N ALA A 488 19.85 -3.04 -10.51
CA ALA A 488 20.95 -4.00 -10.56
C ALA A 488 22.13 -3.50 -9.69
N PRO A 489 22.86 -4.40 -8.99
CA PRO A 489 24.05 -4.02 -8.23
C PRO A 489 25.05 -3.32 -9.15
N SER A 490 25.69 -2.26 -8.67
CA SER A 490 26.55 -1.32 -9.41
C SER A 490 27.86 -1.91 -9.97
N GLY A 491 27.96 -3.24 -10.13
CA GLY A 491 29.12 -3.97 -10.67
C GLY A 491 28.95 -4.60 -12.06
N LEU A 492 27.76 -4.54 -12.68
CA LEU A 492 27.57 -5.04 -14.04
C LEU A 492 27.85 -3.93 -15.08
N PRO A 493 28.61 -4.21 -16.15
CA PRO A 493 28.91 -3.21 -17.17
C PRO A 493 27.61 -2.78 -17.86
N ARG A 494 27.27 -1.48 -17.74
CA ARG A 494 26.21 -0.88 -18.55
C ARG A 494 26.59 -1.07 -20.02
N PRO A 495 25.74 -1.70 -20.86
CA PRO A 495 25.97 -1.69 -22.30
C PRO A 495 26.01 -0.23 -22.76
N LYS A 496 27.02 0.12 -23.56
CA LYS A 496 27.39 1.50 -23.98
C LYS A 496 26.30 2.31 -24.70
N ALA A 497 25.08 1.79 -24.87
CA ALA A 497 24.04 2.39 -25.70
C ALA A 497 23.20 3.50 -25.02
N VAL A 498 23.27 3.69 -23.69
CA VAL A 498 22.39 4.65 -22.97
C VAL A 498 23.16 5.85 -22.37
N ALA A 499 24.48 5.92 -22.55
CA ALA A 499 25.29 7.02 -22.00
C ALA A 499 25.17 8.35 -22.76
N ALA A 500 24.51 8.38 -23.93
CA ALA A 500 24.44 9.58 -24.78
C ALA A 500 23.31 10.56 -24.42
N ALA A 501 22.33 10.19 -23.58
CA ALA A 501 21.15 11.02 -23.31
C ALA A 501 21.20 11.81 -21.97
N ALA A 502 22.26 11.66 -21.17
CA ALA A 502 22.32 12.23 -19.81
C ALA A 502 23.44 13.27 -19.59
N ALA A 503 24.00 13.87 -20.65
CA ALA A 503 24.99 14.92 -20.52
C ALA A 503 24.34 16.30 -20.71
N ALA A 504 23.83 16.91 -19.63
CA ALA A 504 23.70 18.36 -19.52
C ALA A 504 25.03 18.96 -19.01
N PRO A 505 25.39 20.20 -19.39
CA PRO A 505 26.75 20.70 -19.25
C PRO A 505 27.11 21.02 -17.80
N ALA A 506 28.33 20.66 -17.42
CA ALA A 506 28.91 20.91 -16.11
C ALA A 506 28.89 22.41 -15.77
N ALA A 507 28.19 22.77 -14.69
CA ALA A 507 28.20 24.10 -14.12
C ALA A 507 29.51 24.35 -13.33
N VAL A 508 29.99 25.58 -13.49
CA VAL A 508 31.23 26.17 -12.99
C VAL A 508 31.41 25.99 -11.48
N ALA A 509 32.60 25.53 -11.08
CA ALA A 509 33.00 25.40 -9.69
C ALA A 509 33.05 26.77 -8.98
N ALA A 510 32.22 26.95 -7.93
CA ALA A 510 32.31 28.08 -7.02
C ALA A 510 33.27 27.77 -5.85
N ALA A 511 34.05 28.78 -5.46
CA ALA A 511 35.12 28.74 -4.48
C ALA A 511 34.64 28.37 -3.05
N PRO A 512 35.54 27.83 -2.19
CA PRO A 512 35.18 27.39 -0.85
C PRO A 512 34.85 28.58 0.08
N VAL A 513 33.68 28.51 0.72
CA VAL A 513 33.23 29.41 1.79
C VAL A 513 34.04 29.11 3.07
N PRO A 514 34.43 30.11 3.89
CA PRO A 514 35.22 29.89 5.09
C PRO A 514 34.41 29.09 6.12
N LYS A 515 35.05 28.10 6.75
CA LYS A 515 34.46 27.34 7.86
C LYS A 515 34.30 28.25 9.07
N GLU A 516 33.08 28.65 9.38
CA GLU A 516 32.73 29.22 10.68
C GLU A 516 32.77 28.14 11.77
N ASP A 517 33.17 28.55 12.97
CA ASP A 517 33.50 27.70 14.11
C ASP A 517 32.24 26.99 14.66
N THR A 518 32.13 25.70 14.32
CA THR A 518 31.02 24.79 14.68
C THR A 518 30.73 24.76 16.19
N ARG A 519 31.70 25.15 17.02
CA ARG A 519 31.56 25.20 18.47
C ARG A 519 30.64 26.32 18.95
N GLU A 520 30.60 27.46 18.24
CA GLU A 520 29.80 28.61 18.63
C GLU A 520 28.31 28.41 18.30
N GLN A 521 28.02 27.78 17.16
CA GLN A 521 26.65 27.35 16.81
C GLN A 521 26.10 26.30 17.77
N MET A 522 26.92 25.32 18.16
CA MET A 522 26.50 24.28 19.09
C MET A 522 26.20 24.85 20.49
N MET A 523 26.96 25.85 20.94
CA MET A 523 26.70 26.56 22.19
C MET A 523 25.42 27.41 22.14
N ARG A 524 25.11 28.07 21.01
CA ARG A 524 23.83 28.79 20.86
C ARG A 524 22.63 27.85 20.89
N ALA A 525 22.71 26.71 20.18
CA ALA A 525 21.64 25.71 20.16
C ALA A 525 21.37 25.10 21.55
N LEU A 526 22.42 24.86 22.35
CA LEU A 526 22.28 24.37 23.72
C LEU A 526 21.66 25.40 24.67
N VAL A 527 21.97 26.68 24.49
CA VAL A 527 21.35 27.77 25.26
C VAL A 527 19.87 27.94 24.92
N GLU A 528 19.50 27.85 23.63
CA GLU A 528 18.10 27.90 23.20
C GLU A 528 17.28 26.71 23.70
N MET A 529 17.83 25.48 23.66
CA MET A 529 17.17 24.30 24.24
C MET A 529 16.96 24.43 25.76
N ALA A 530 17.93 24.97 26.50
CA ALA A 530 17.78 25.18 27.94
C ALA A 530 16.67 26.21 28.26
N GLN A 531 16.50 27.23 27.40
CA GLN A 531 15.44 28.22 27.56
C GLN A 531 14.05 27.63 27.27
N VAL A 532 13.91 26.73 26.28
CA VAL A 532 12.65 26.03 25.98
C VAL A 532 12.25 25.09 27.13
N CYS A 533 13.18 24.30 27.66
CA CYS A 533 12.89 23.36 28.75
C CYS A 533 12.57 24.03 30.09
N SER A 534 12.96 25.29 30.30
CA SER A 534 12.60 26.05 31.51
C SER A 534 11.19 26.64 31.46
N ARG A 535 10.64 26.88 30.25
CA ARG A 535 9.25 27.36 30.07
C ARG A 535 8.22 26.25 30.28
N GLU A 536 8.52 25.01 29.90
CA GLU A 536 7.57 23.89 30.01
C GLU A 536 7.35 23.37 31.44
N ARG A 537 8.17 23.75 32.43
CA ARG A 537 7.99 23.33 33.83
C ARG A 537 7.03 24.21 34.64
N CYS A 538 6.53 25.32 34.09
CA CYS A 538 5.61 26.20 34.81
C CYS A 538 4.12 25.86 34.62
N ASP A 539 3.74 25.01 33.66
CA ASP A 539 2.33 24.81 33.28
C ASP A 539 1.69 23.48 33.73
N SER A 540 2.33 22.69 34.59
CA SER A 540 1.83 21.37 35.02
C SER A 540 1.08 21.34 36.36
N THR A 541 0.38 22.43 36.72
CA THR A 541 -0.58 22.41 37.85
C THR A 541 -1.97 22.88 37.40
N CYS A 542 -2.63 22.10 36.54
CA CYS A 542 -4.09 22.01 36.45
C CYS A 542 -4.49 20.79 35.60
N PHE A 543 -5.49 20.06 36.12
CA PHE A 543 -6.11 18.80 35.66
C PHE A 543 -5.46 17.48 36.12
#